data_AF-A0A8B8GEU5-F1
#
_entry.id   AF-A0A8B8GEU5-F1
#
_cell.length_a   1.000
_cell.length_b   1.000
_cell.length_c   1.000
_cell.angle_alpha   90.00
_cell.angle_beta   90.00
_cell.angle_gamma   90.00
#
_symmetry.space_group_name_H-M   'P 1'
#
loop_
_entity.id
_entity.type
_entity.pdbx_description
1 polymer ?
#
loop_
_entity_poly.entity_id
_entity_poly.type
_entity_poly.pdbx_seq_one_letter_code
_entity_poly.pdbx_strand_id
1 'polypeptide(L)'
;MQECGIWNDIIASINLVAYHSESLVYHVNNNAVESYNSIVAKYIGGKRINFSFRGSYTTRCHTALTSYNYGPEYLRKLHKKATNYSPGKFTKAFILKNIKSQKQKEIRKPLQAFNSRTKKKLIDGLDEDYGAVNESLGCKPLILSREEFEEQKLDMLSRLKLSLQDINKVERRTTEQSQCEEWKRERSYRLTASNFGKVCKLRKSTNRKNTIVSILYASQYFHGTTATR
;
A
#
# COMPACT_ATOMS: atom_id res chain seq x y z
N MET A 1 -24.68 45.58 -13.87
CA MET A 1 -23.32 45.00 -13.72
C MET A 1 -22.23 46.07 -13.76
N GLN A 2 -22.21 46.97 -14.75
CA GLN A 2 -21.30 48.14 -14.75
C GLN A 2 -21.54 49.05 -13.54
N GLU A 3 -22.80 49.37 -13.24
CA GLU A 3 -23.18 50.18 -12.08
C GLU A 3 -22.92 49.49 -10.72
N CYS A 4 -22.71 48.16 -10.74
CA CYS A 4 -22.51 47.36 -9.54
C CYS A 4 -21.01 47.21 -9.18
N GLY A 5 -20.09 47.82 -9.94
CA GLY A 5 -18.63 47.72 -9.75
C GLY A 5 -17.99 46.39 -10.20
N ILE A 6 -18.77 45.30 -10.21
CA ILE A 6 -18.32 43.92 -10.53
C ILE A 6 -17.80 43.78 -11.97
N TRP A 7 -18.24 44.64 -12.88
CA TRP A 7 -17.86 44.58 -14.30
C TRP A 7 -16.34 44.68 -14.52
N ASN A 8 -15.67 45.55 -13.75
CA ASN A 8 -14.23 45.74 -13.88
C ASN A 8 -13.46 44.51 -13.39
N ASP A 9 -13.94 43.86 -12.33
CA ASP A 9 -13.33 42.63 -11.81
C ASP A 9 -13.50 41.46 -12.79
N ILE A 10 -14.67 41.37 -13.43
CA ILE A 10 -14.93 40.37 -14.47
C ILE A 10 -14.02 40.60 -15.68
N ILE A 11 -13.92 41.84 -16.18
CA ILE A 11 -13.04 42.16 -17.30
C ILE A 11 -11.57 41.96 -16.94
N ALA A 12 -11.13 42.36 -15.74
CA ALA A 12 -9.77 42.11 -15.28
C ALA A 12 -9.45 40.61 -15.25
N SER A 13 -10.38 39.79 -14.78
CA SER A 13 -10.23 38.33 -14.76
C SER A 13 -10.16 37.74 -16.18
N ILE A 14 -11.02 38.19 -17.08
CA ILE A 14 -11.01 37.75 -18.50
C ILE A 14 -9.70 38.15 -19.18
N ASN A 15 -9.25 39.38 -18.96
CA ASN A 15 -8.00 39.88 -19.53
C ASN A 15 -6.78 39.11 -19.02
N LEU A 16 -6.77 38.73 -17.74
CA LEU A 16 -5.72 37.89 -17.16
C LEU A 16 -5.67 36.51 -17.84
N VAL A 17 -6.82 35.88 -18.05
CA VAL A 17 -6.92 34.58 -18.73
C VAL A 17 -6.53 34.69 -20.19
N ALA A 18 -6.98 35.73 -20.89
CA ALA A 18 -6.64 35.99 -22.28
C ALA A 18 -5.14 36.25 -22.45
N TYR A 19 -4.54 37.03 -21.55
CA TYR A 19 -3.10 37.32 -21.53
C TYR A 19 -2.25 36.06 -21.33
N HIS A 20 -2.71 35.13 -20.49
CA HIS A 20 -2.03 33.85 -20.26
C HIS A 20 -2.53 32.70 -21.16
N SER A 21 -3.35 32.98 -22.16
CA SER A 21 -3.99 31.94 -22.99
C SER A 21 -2.99 31.04 -23.69
N GLU A 22 -1.94 31.59 -24.29
CA GLU A 22 -0.87 30.80 -24.91
C GLU A 22 -0.15 29.92 -23.88
N SER A 23 0.18 30.47 -22.71
CA SER A 23 0.81 29.70 -21.61
C SER A 23 -0.07 28.56 -21.12
N LEU A 24 -1.39 28.79 -21.04
CA LEU A 24 -2.38 27.78 -20.65
C LEU A 24 -2.50 26.67 -21.71
N VAL A 25 -2.55 27.05 -23.00
CA VAL A 25 -2.62 26.12 -24.14
C VAL A 25 -1.38 25.23 -24.22
N TYR A 26 -0.20 25.82 -23.99
CA TYR A 26 1.07 25.09 -24.01
C TYR A 26 1.45 24.46 -22.67
N HIS A 27 0.59 24.54 -21.65
CA HIS A 27 0.86 24.08 -20.28
C HIS A 27 2.22 24.58 -19.76
N VAL A 28 2.54 25.85 -20.00
CA VAL A 28 3.72 26.55 -19.48
C VAL A 28 3.43 27.08 -18.06
N ASN A 29 2.61 26.36 -17.30
CA ASN A 29 2.52 26.48 -15.84
C ASN A 29 3.67 25.71 -15.14
N ASN A 30 4.72 25.37 -15.90
CA ASN A 30 5.98 24.84 -15.42
C ASN A 30 6.71 25.92 -14.62
N ASN A 31 6.19 26.28 -13.45
CA ASN A 31 7.00 26.95 -12.46
C ASN A 31 8.12 25.97 -12.07
N ALA A 32 9.28 26.11 -12.70
CA ALA A 32 10.45 25.28 -12.47
C ALA A 32 10.81 25.26 -10.97
N VAL A 33 10.54 26.37 -10.28
CA VAL A 33 10.72 26.50 -8.84
C VAL A 33 9.72 25.63 -8.08
N GLU A 34 8.44 25.61 -8.43
CA GLU A 34 7.45 24.71 -7.82
C GLU A 34 7.76 23.24 -8.11
N SER A 35 8.13 22.93 -9.35
CA SER A 35 8.53 21.58 -9.76
C SER A 35 9.72 21.10 -8.94
N TYR A 36 10.74 21.93 -8.79
CA TYR A 36 11.93 21.63 -7.99
C TYR A 36 11.58 21.52 -6.50
N ASN A 37 10.82 22.48 -5.95
CA ASN A 37 10.40 22.46 -4.55
C ASN A 37 9.56 21.22 -4.21
N SER A 38 8.77 20.72 -5.15
CA SER A 38 8.04 19.45 -4.98
C SER A 38 8.96 18.24 -4.82
N ILE A 39 10.13 18.27 -5.47
CA ILE A 39 11.15 17.21 -5.37
C ILE A 39 11.93 17.37 -4.07
N VAL A 40 12.35 18.59 -3.76
CA VAL A 40 13.03 18.93 -2.50
C VAL A 40 12.18 18.48 -1.29
N ALA A 41 10.87 18.73 -1.30
CA ALA A 41 9.96 18.28 -0.27
C ALA A 41 9.94 16.75 -0.09
N LYS A 42 10.11 15.97 -1.16
CA LYS A 42 10.20 14.49 -1.08
C LYS A 42 11.49 14.05 -0.38
N TYR A 43 12.61 14.70 -0.66
CA TYR A 43 13.91 14.37 -0.04
C TYR A 43 14.02 14.82 1.42
N ILE A 44 13.34 15.92 1.77
CA ILE A 44 13.24 16.41 3.15
C ILE A 44 12.20 15.62 3.95
N GLY A 45 11.21 15.02 3.30
CA GLY A 45 10.13 14.27 3.95
C GLY A 45 9.00 15.17 4.49
N GLY A 46 8.91 16.41 3.99
CA GLY A 46 8.26 17.59 4.57
C GLY A 46 6.76 17.54 4.97
N LYS A 47 6.11 16.37 4.95
CA LYS A 47 4.75 16.17 5.51
C LYS A 47 4.63 15.05 6.54
N ARG A 48 5.54 14.08 6.56
CA ARG A 48 5.38 12.85 7.39
C ARG A 48 6.48 12.67 8.40
N ILE A 49 7.73 12.94 8.01
CA ILE A 49 8.92 12.79 8.85
C ILE A 49 9.91 13.85 8.38
N ASN A 50 10.32 14.73 9.28
CA ASN A 50 11.33 15.73 8.95
C ASN A 50 12.71 15.07 8.96
N PHE A 51 13.31 14.86 7.79
CA PHE A 51 14.66 14.30 7.69
C PHE A 51 15.76 15.37 7.66
N SER A 52 15.41 16.67 7.68
CA SER A 52 16.36 17.77 7.58
C SER A 52 16.92 18.22 8.94
N PHE A 53 17.33 17.26 9.78
CA PHE A 53 18.05 17.55 11.03
C PHE A 53 19.44 18.14 10.75
N ARG A 54 20.02 18.83 11.75
CA ARG A 54 21.27 19.62 11.74
C ARG A 54 22.18 19.42 10.50
N GLY A 55 22.13 20.37 9.56
CA GLY A 55 23.01 20.43 8.38
C GLY A 55 22.61 19.56 7.18
N SER A 56 21.64 18.65 7.34
CA SER A 56 21.25 17.71 6.25
C SER A 56 20.31 18.31 5.19
N TYR A 57 19.70 19.49 5.46
CA TYR A 57 18.84 20.18 4.50
C TYR A 57 19.57 20.45 3.17
N THR A 58 20.75 21.07 3.25
CA THR A 58 21.56 21.45 2.09
C THR A 58 21.93 20.24 1.24
N THR A 59 22.38 19.15 1.87
CA THR A 59 22.71 17.89 1.18
C THR A 59 21.50 17.28 0.48
N ARG A 60 20.31 17.38 1.08
CA ARG A 60 19.06 16.88 0.48
C ARG A 60 18.62 17.74 -0.71
N CYS A 61 18.78 19.06 -0.64
CA CYS A 61 18.56 19.96 -1.77
C CYS A 61 19.51 19.63 -2.94
N HIS A 62 20.81 19.43 -2.67
CA HIS A 62 21.76 19.01 -3.72
C HIS A 62 21.41 17.64 -4.32
N THR A 63 20.96 16.70 -3.49
CA THR A 63 20.50 15.38 -3.96
C THR A 63 19.24 15.50 -4.83
N ALA A 64 18.29 16.34 -4.42
CA ALA A 64 17.08 16.64 -5.17
C ALA A 64 17.42 17.23 -6.55
N LEU A 65 18.31 18.22 -6.60
CA LEU A 65 18.81 18.84 -7.83
C LEU A 65 19.44 17.80 -8.76
N THR A 66 20.32 16.96 -8.22
CA THR A 66 20.99 15.90 -8.97
C THR A 66 19.99 14.90 -9.56
N SER A 67 18.95 14.55 -8.79
CA SER A 67 17.89 13.66 -9.26
C SER A 67 16.97 14.28 -10.30
N TYR A 68 16.75 15.60 -10.23
CA TYR A 68 15.98 16.34 -11.22
C TYR A 68 16.71 16.39 -12.56
N ASN A 69 18.00 16.78 -12.54
CA ASN A 69 18.81 16.95 -13.74
C ASN A 69 19.18 15.62 -14.42
N TYR A 70 19.48 14.58 -13.64
CA TYR A 70 19.94 13.29 -14.19
C TYR A 70 18.87 12.20 -14.22
N GLY A 71 17.65 12.50 -13.79
CA GLY A 71 16.53 11.57 -13.78
C GLY A 71 16.86 10.27 -13.03
N PRO A 72 16.40 9.10 -13.49
CA PRO A 72 16.53 7.84 -12.76
C PRO A 72 17.98 7.33 -12.65
N GLU A 73 18.89 7.87 -13.47
CA GLU A 73 20.31 7.50 -13.53
C GLU A 73 21.18 8.28 -12.52
N TYR A 74 20.59 9.20 -11.74
CA TYR A 74 21.32 10.07 -10.82
C TYR A 74 22.19 9.29 -9.82
N LEU A 75 21.69 8.17 -9.29
CA LEU A 75 22.43 7.30 -8.36
C LEU A 75 23.68 6.70 -9.01
N ARG A 76 23.58 6.27 -10.29
CA ARG A 76 24.74 5.74 -11.02
C ARG A 76 25.80 6.81 -11.21
N LYS A 77 25.39 8.03 -11.59
CA LYS A 77 26.32 9.15 -11.80
C LYS A 77 27.02 9.56 -10.50
N LEU A 78 26.26 9.70 -9.41
CA LEU A 78 26.81 9.99 -8.09
C LEU A 78 27.80 8.91 -7.64
N HIS A 79 27.43 7.64 -7.72
CA HIS A 79 28.29 6.53 -7.34
C HIS A 79 29.57 6.49 -8.17
N LYS A 80 29.46 6.63 -9.50
CA LYS A 80 30.62 6.62 -10.40
C LYS A 80 31.54 7.80 -10.14
N LYS A 81 31.01 8.96 -9.77
CA LYS A 81 31.83 10.13 -9.41
C LYS A 81 32.52 9.97 -8.05
N ALA A 82 31.85 9.35 -7.07
CA ALA A 82 32.41 9.15 -5.74
C ALA A 82 33.43 8.00 -5.66
N THR A 83 33.21 6.92 -6.42
CA THR A 83 34.00 5.68 -6.32
C THR A 83 34.85 5.38 -7.54
N ASN A 84 34.70 6.13 -8.65
CA ASN A 84 35.25 5.82 -9.98
C ASN A 84 34.81 4.48 -10.60
N TYR A 85 34.04 3.66 -9.88
CA TYR A 85 33.52 2.37 -10.32
C TYR A 85 32.02 2.42 -10.60
N SER A 86 31.55 1.49 -11.43
CA SER A 86 30.12 1.31 -11.69
C SER A 86 29.42 0.70 -10.47
N PRO A 87 28.14 1.04 -10.20
CA PRO A 87 27.38 0.43 -9.12
C PRO A 87 27.27 -1.10 -9.28
N GLY A 88 27.07 -1.79 -8.14
CA GLY A 88 26.84 -3.24 -8.11
C GLY A 88 25.55 -3.69 -8.80
N LYS A 89 25.39 -5.02 -8.93
CA LYS A 89 24.27 -5.67 -9.63
C LYS A 89 22.89 -5.21 -9.12
N PHE A 90 22.72 -5.11 -7.80
CA PHE A 90 21.44 -4.73 -7.19
C PHE A 90 21.05 -3.27 -7.50
N THR A 91 22.00 -2.33 -7.40
CA THR A 91 21.77 -0.92 -7.71
C THR A 91 21.43 -0.75 -9.19
N LYS A 92 22.12 -1.47 -10.08
CA LYS A 92 21.80 -1.48 -11.52
C LYS A 92 20.37 -1.99 -11.76
N ALA A 93 19.97 -3.09 -11.12
CA ALA A 93 18.61 -3.62 -11.23
C ALA A 93 17.54 -2.63 -10.74
N PHE A 94 17.80 -1.92 -9.64
CA PHE A 94 16.92 -0.88 -9.12
C PHE A 94 16.75 0.29 -10.10
N ILE A 95 17.85 0.79 -10.67
CA ILE A 95 17.82 1.87 -11.66
C ILE A 95 17.03 1.45 -12.90
N LEU A 96 17.26 0.23 -13.40
CA LEU A 96 16.51 -0.32 -14.54
C LEU A 96 14.99 -0.39 -14.26
N LYS A 97 14.60 -0.78 -13.04
CA LYS A 97 13.19 -0.79 -12.62
C LYS A 97 12.58 0.62 -12.65
N ASN A 98 13.31 1.63 -12.17
CA ASN A 98 12.84 3.02 -12.19
C ASN A 98 12.70 3.57 -13.61
N ILE A 99 13.67 3.27 -14.49
CA ILE A 99 13.60 3.66 -15.91
C ILE A 99 12.37 3.03 -16.57
N LYS A 100 12.14 1.73 -16.37
CA LYS A 100 10.95 1.05 -16.92
C LYS A 100 9.66 1.68 -16.40
N SER A 101 9.58 2.01 -15.11
CA SER A 101 8.41 2.66 -14.51
C SER A 101 8.16 4.05 -15.09
N GLN A 102 9.20 4.85 -15.31
CA GLN A 102 9.07 6.18 -15.93
C GLN A 102 8.60 6.08 -17.38
N LYS A 103 9.20 5.20 -18.19
CA LYS A 103 8.76 4.97 -19.57
C LYS A 103 7.29 4.55 -19.65
N GLN A 104 6.84 3.66 -18.77
CA GLN A 104 5.42 3.29 -18.69
C GLN A 104 4.52 4.48 -18.34
N LYS A 105 4.96 5.39 -17.47
CA LYS A 105 4.20 6.60 -17.15
C LYS A 105 4.14 7.54 -18.35
N GLU A 106 5.23 7.72 -19.08
CA GLU A 106 5.28 8.56 -20.29
C GLU A 106 4.37 8.03 -21.39
N ILE A 107 4.37 6.72 -21.63
CA ILE A 107 3.45 6.06 -22.57
C ILE A 107 1.98 6.28 -22.19
N ARG A 108 1.67 6.41 -20.89
CA ARG A 108 0.31 6.66 -20.39
C ARG A 108 -0.12 8.13 -20.43
N LYS A 109 0.81 9.09 -20.59
CA LYS A 109 0.50 10.53 -20.62
C LYS A 109 -0.31 11.00 -21.84
N PRO A 110 -0.04 10.56 -23.09
CA PRO A 110 -0.82 11.06 -24.25
C PRO A 110 -2.29 10.60 -24.23
N LEU A 111 -2.61 9.51 -23.54
CA LEU A 111 -3.99 9.01 -23.42
C LEU A 111 -4.85 9.77 -22.37
N GLN A 112 -4.24 10.64 -21.54
CA GLN A 112 -4.95 11.41 -20.52
C GLN A 112 -5.30 12.83 -20.95
N ALA A 113 -4.62 13.40 -21.96
CA ALA A 113 -4.86 14.78 -22.40
C ALA A 113 -6.21 14.95 -23.12
N PHE A 114 -6.69 13.93 -23.86
CA PHE A 114 -8.01 13.95 -24.51
C PHE A 114 -9.11 13.24 -23.71
N ASN A 115 -8.75 12.54 -22.64
CA ASN A 115 -9.68 11.92 -21.71
C ASN A 115 -9.52 12.54 -20.33
N SER A 116 -9.70 13.86 -20.23
CA SER A 116 -9.97 14.52 -18.95
C SER A 116 -11.38 14.23 -18.45
N ARG A 117 -11.88 13.00 -18.64
CA ARG A 117 -12.72 12.41 -17.60
C ARG A 117 -11.73 12.09 -16.50
N THR A 118 -11.50 13.07 -15.63
CA THR A 118 -11.20 12.78 -14.24
C THR A 118 -12.25 11.74 -13.88
N LYS A 119 -11.89 10.45 -13.92
CA LYS A 119 -12.56 9.48 -13.10
C LYS A 119 -12.31 10.07 -11.74
N LYS A 120 -13.26 10.89 -11.26
CA LYS A 120 -13.52 11.01 -9.83
C LYS A 120 -13.28 9.60 -9.36
N LYS A 121 -12.38 9.40 -8.40
CA LYS A 121 -12.47 8.15 -7.67
C LYS A 121 -13.92 8.13 -7.22
N LEU A 122 -14.76 7.40 -7.95
CA LEU A 122 -15.91 6.77 -7.40
C LEU A 122 -15.24 6.10 -6.21
N ILE A 123 -15.55 6.63 -5.02
CA ILE A 123 -15.49 5.79 -3.85
C ILE A 123 -16.32 4.62 -4.34
N ASP A 124 -15.67 3.54 -4.76
CA ASP A 124 -16.38 2.37 -5.26
C ASP A 124 -17.42 2.13 -4.18
N GLY A 125 -18.68 2.20 -4.59
CA GLY A 125 -19.75 1.67 -3.79
C GLY A 125 -19.41 0.21 -3.47
N LEU A 126 -20.19 -0.38 -2.58
CA LEU A 126 -20.15 -1.84 -2.43
C LEU A 126 -20.17 -2.46 -3.84
N ASP A 127 -19.16 -3.26 -4.14
CA ASP A 127 -19.00 -3.90 -5.44
C ASP A 127 -20.27 -4.71 -5.72
N GLU A 128 -21.06 -4.29 -6.73
CA GLU A 128 -22.30 -4.99 -7.09
C GLU A 128 -22.01 -6.42 -7.55
N ASP A 129 -20.80 -6.68 -8.05
CA ASP A 129 -20.34 -7.98 -8.54
C ASP A 129 -19.40 -8.71 -7.56
N TYR A 130 -18.88 -8.04 -6.50
CA TYR A 130 -18.29 -8.69 -5.32
C TYR A 130 -19.22 -8.66 -4.11
N GLY A 131 -19.97 -9.76 -4.01
CA GLY A 131 -20.60 -10.19 -2.78
C GLY A 131 -22.06 -9.85 -2.77
N ALA A 132 -22.85 -10.76 -3.34
CA ALA A 132 -24.30 -10.74 -3.27
C ALA A 132 -24.76 -10.43 -1.84
N VAL A 133 -25.53 -9.36 -1.80
CA VAL A 133 -26.36 -8.84 -0.73
C VAL A 133 -27.31 -9.95 -0.26
N ASN A 134 -27.30 -10.18 1.05
CA ASN A 134 -28.34 -10.85 1.84
C ASN A 134 -28.66 -12.32 1.53
N GLU A 135 -28.29 -13.16 2.51
CA GLU A 135 -29.15 -14.08 3.31
C GLU A 135 -28.48 -15.44 3.55
N SER A 136 -27.45 -15.79 2.76
CA SER A 136 -26.62 -16.97 3.02
C SER A 136 -25.15 -16.63 2.89
N LEU A 137 -24.39 -16.73 3.97
CA LEU A 137 -22.93 -16.60 3.98
C LEU A 137 -22.22 -17.75 3.21
N GLY A 138 -22.89 -18.38 2.22
CA GLY A 138 -22.48 -19.63 1.58
C GLY A 138 -22.31 -20.79 2.55
N CYS A 139 -22.71 -20.62 3.81
CA CYS A 139 -22.73 -21.66 4.82
C CYS A 139 -24.04 -22.40 4.65
N LYS A 140 -23.97 -23.69 4.29
CA LYS A 140 -25.10 -24.59 4.45
C LYS A 140 -25.61 -24.47 5.91
N PRO A 141 -26.94 -24.55 6.15
CA PRO A 141 -27.44 -24.63 7.51
C PRO A 141 -26.68 -25.75 8.23
N LEU A 142 -26.23 -25.45 9.46
CA LEU A 142 -25.59 -26.46 10.30
C LEU A 142 -26.59 -27.60 10.45
N ILE A 143 -26.15 -28.83 10.19
CA ILE A 143 -26.95 -30.04 10.45
C ILE A 143 -27.21 -30.17 11.95
N LEU A 144 -26.34 -29.55 12.75
CA LEU A 144 -26.37 -29.49 14.21
C LEU A 144 -27.36 -28.41 14.70
N SER A 145 -28.08 -28.71 15.76
CA SER A 145 -28.93 -27.73 16.43
C SER A 145 -28.10 -26.60 17.06
N ARG A 146 -28.75 -25.47 17.36
CA ARG A 146 -28.09 -24.31 17.97
C ARG A 146 -27.56 -24.61 19.36
N GLU A 147 -28.27 -25.45 20.11
CA GLU A 147 -27.93 -25.83 21.49
C GLU A 147 -26.67 -26.68 21.50
N GLU A 148 -26.66 -27.76 20.71
CA GLU A 148 -25.48 -28.61 20.51
C GLU A 148 -24.25 -27.82 20.03
N PHE A 149 -24.46 -26.79 19.19
CA PHE A 149 -23.37 -25.94 18.73
C PHE A 149 -22.74 -25.12 19.87
N GLU A 150 -23.57 -24.51 20.73
CA GLU A 150 -23.08 -23.74 21.87
C GLU A 150 -22.39 -24.65 22.91
N GLU A 151 -22.89 -25.88 23.11
CA GLU A 151 -22.22 -26.88 23.95
C GLU A 151 -20.84 -27.26 23.41
N GLN A 152 -20.72 -27.59 22.12
CA GLN A 152 -19.44 -27.92 21.49
C GLN A 152 -18.46 -26.74 21.53
N LYS A 153 -18.95 -25.52 21.36
CA LYS A 153 -18.14 -24.31 21.48
C LYS A 153 -17.59 -24.15 22.90
N LEU A 154 -18.40 -24.37 23.92
CA LEU A 154 -17.96 -24.29 25.31
C LEU A 154 -16.95 -25.39 25.65
N ASP A 155 -17.18 -26.61 25.19
CA ASP A 155 -16.22 -27.72 25.33
C ASP A 155 -14.88 -27.40 24.64
N MET A 156 -14.92 -26.88 23.42
CA MET A 156 -13.69 -26.47 22.73
C MET A 156 -12.94 -25.39 23.49
N LEU A 157 -13.64 -24.38 24.01
CA LEU A 157 -13.02 -23.31 24.81
C LEU A 157 -12.45 -23.82 26.14
N SER A 158 -13.11 -24.80 26.78
CA SER A 158 -12.61 -25.41 28.01
C SER A 158 -11.31 -26.17 27.75
N ARG A 159 -11.25 -26.94 26.65
CA ARG A 159 -10.06 -27.69 26.22
C ARG A 159 -8.86 -26.80 25.86
N LEU A 160 -9.12 -25.57 25.40
CA LEU A 160 -8.06 -24.62 25.05
C LEU A 160 -7.44 -23.91 26.26
N LYS A 161 -8.15 -23.87 27.39
CA LYS A 161 -7.66 -23.29 28.65
C LYS A 161 -6.64 -24.24 29.27
N LEU A 162 -5.42 -23.74 29.43
CA LEU A 162 -4.31 -24.46 30.05
C LEU A 162 -3.91 -23.77 31.34
N SER A 163 -3.43 -24.55 32.31
CA SER A 163 -2.79 -24.00 33.51
C SER A 163 -1.44 -23.38 33.16
N LEU A 164 -0.92 -22.50 34.01
CA LEU A 164 0.39 -21.87 33.80
C LEU A 164 1.53 -22.90 33.71
N GLN A 165 1.42 -24.01 34.46
CA GLN A 165 2.39 -25.10 34.40
C GLN A 165 2.34 -25.82 33.04
N ASP A 166 1.15 -26.04 32.50
CA ASP A 166 1.00 -26.72 31.21
C ASP A 166 1.42 -25.83 30.04
N ILE A 167 1.20 -24.52 30.14
CA ILE A 167 1.73 -23.53 29.17
C ILE A 167 3.26 -23.65 29.09
N ASN A 168 3.95 -23.68 30.23
CA ASN A 168 5.41 -23.83 30.27
C ASN A 168 5.87 -25.18 29.70
N LYS A 169 5.12 -26.27 29.95
CA LYS A 169 5.43 -27.58 29.36
C LYS A 169 5.23 -27.59 27.84
N VAL A 170 4.21 -26.91 27.32
CA VAL A 170 3.96 -26.81 25.88
C VAL A 170 5.07 -25.97 25.22
N GLU A 171 5.47 -24.86 25.83
CA GLU A 171 6.54 -24.00 25.33
C GLU A 171 7.87 -24.75 25.19
N ARG A 172 8.27 -25.50 26.23
CA ARG A 172 9.48 -26.36 26.20
C ARG A 172 9.42 -27.49 25.19
N ARG A 173 8.25 -28.09 24.95
CA ARG A 173 8.08 -29.18 23.98
C ARG A 173 8.05 -28.71 22.53
N THR A 174 7.74 -27.43 22.31
CA THR A 174 7.51 -26.86 20.98
C THR A 174 8.57 -25.85 20.55
N THR A 175 9.75 -25.88 21.20
CA THR A 175 10.86 -24.95 20.98
C THR A 175 11.39 -24.97 19.55
N GLU A 176 11.35 -26.12 18.87
CA GLU A 176 11.81 -26.30 17.48
C GLU A 176 10.82 -25.77 16.42
N GLN A 177 9.70 -25.17 16.84
CA GLN A 177 8.73 -24.50 15.98
C GLN A 177 8.24 -25.39 14.83
N SER A 178 8.50 -25.00 13.58
CA SER A 178 8.00 -25.69 12.39
C SER A 178 8.57 -27.10 12.18
N GLN A 179 9.67 -27.44 12.85
CA GLN A 179 10.25 -28.79 12.79
C GLN A 179 9.56 -29.77 13.76
N CYS A 180 8.79 -29.25 14.71
CA CYS A 180 8.05 -30.06 15.69
C CYS A 180 6.59 -30.26 15.24
N GLU A 181 6.17 -31.51 15.10
CA GLU A 181 4.77 -31.84 14.79
C GLU A 181 3.80 -31.43 15.91
N GLU A 182 4.25 -31.48 17.17
CA GLU A 182 3.44 -31.03 18.31
C GLU A 182 3.17 -29.52 18.24
N TRP A 183 4.13 -28.70 17.77
CA TRP A 183 3.93 -27.27 17.53
C TRP A 183 2.89 -27.01 16.43
N LYS A 184 2.93 -27.79 15.33
CA LYS A 184 1.93 -27.69 14.25
C LYS A 184 0.54 -28.07 14.75
N ARG A 185 0.45 -29.14 15.54
CA ARG A 185 -0.79 -29.59 16.19
C ARG A 185 -1.34 -28.51 17.13
N GLU A 186 -0.54 -27.98 18.06
CA GLU A 186 -0.95 -26.89 18.97
C GLU A 186 -1.47 -25.65 18.26
N ARG A 187 -0.95 -25.34 17.08
CA ARG A 187 -1.38 -24.19 16.28
C ARG A 187 -2.62 -24.44 15.44
N SER A 188 -2.98 -25.68 15.13
CA SER A 188 -4.11 -25.97 14.24
C SER A 188 -5.47 -25.66 14.88
N TYR A 189 -5.58 -25.82 16.21
CA TYR A 189 -6.78 -25.47 16.98
C TYR A 189 -6.74 -24.07 17.60
N ARG A 190 -5.68 -23.28 17.39
CA ARG A 190 -5.52 -21.93 17.99
C ARG A 190 -5.48 -20.84 16.93
N LEU A 191 -6.08 -19.70 17.23
CA LEU A 191 -5.88 -18.50 16.42
C LEU A 191 -4.51 -17.90 16.73
N THR A 192 -3.59 -18.00 15.77
CA THR A 192 -2.21 -17.54 15.93
C THR A 192 -2.06 -16.04 15.64
N ALA A 193 -1.02 -15.42 16.20
CA ALA A 193 -0.74 -13.98 16.04
C ALA A 193 -0.68 -13.53 14.56
N SER A 194 -0.14 -14.37 13.67
CA SER A 194 -0.07 -14.10 12.23
C SER A 194 -1.45 -14.01 11.56
N ASN A 195 -2.44 -14.72 12.09
CA ASN A 195 -3.81 -14.75 11.56
C ASN A 195 -4.74 -13.77 12.30
N PHE A 196 -4.42 -13.43 13.54
CA PHE A 196 -5.25 -12.58 14.41
C PHE A 196 -5.62 -11.24 13.77
N GLY A 197 -4.61 -10.52 13.24
CA GLY A 197 -4.83 -9.23 12.60
C GLY A 197 -5.74 -9.30 11.35
N LYS A 198 -5.70 -10.42 10.61
CA LYS A 198 -6.57 -10.64 9.45
C LYS A 198 -8.02 -10.80 9.92
N VAL A 199 -8.26 -11.55 10.99
CA VAL A 199 -9.61 -11.79 11.54
C VAL A 199 -10.20 -10.50 12.14
N CYS A 200 -9.45 -9.75 12.94
CA CYS A 200 -9.94 -8.54 13.59
C CYS A 200 -10.30 -7.40 12.61
N LYS A 201 -9.71 -7.40 11.42
CA LYS A 201 -9.92 -6.35 10.40
C LYS A 201 -11.05 -6.68 9.41
N LEU A 202 -11.68 -7.85 9.51
CA LEU A 202 -12.80 -8.22 8.64
C LEU A 202 -14.00 -7.32 8.91
N ARG A 203 -14.59 -6.77 7.83
CA ARG A 203 -15.84 -6.01 7.94
C ARG A 203 -17.00 -6.97 8.15
N LYS A 204 -18.10 -6.47 8.72
CA LYS A 204 -19.34 -7.25 8.87
C LYS A 204 -19.87 -7.79 7.54
N SER A 205 -19.68 -7.06 6.46
CA SER A 205 -20.07 -7.43 5.09
C SER A 205 -19.07 -8.36 4.37
N THR A 206 -17.89 -8.62 4.92
CA THR A 206 -16.88 -9.45 4.24
C THR A 206 -17.19 -10.94 4.40
N ASN A 207 -17.24 -11.67 3.29
CA ASN A 207 -17.40 -13.13 3.30
C ASN A 207 -16.23 -13.82 4.03
N ARG A 208 -16.54 -14.67 5.00
CA ARG A 208 -15.56 -15.34 5.87
C ARG A 208 -15.02 -16.65 5.30
N LYS A 209 -15.65 -17.23 4.28
CA LYS A 209 -15.33 -18.55 3.71
C LYS A 209 -13.84 -18.71 3.39
N ASN A 210 -13.28 -17.82 2.58
CA ASN A 210 -11.87 -17.90 2.18
C ASN A 210 -10.91 -17.68 3.36
N THR A 211 -11.31 -16.86 4.33
CA THR A 211 -10.50 -16.65 5.54
C THR A 211 -10.50 -17.90 6.40
N ILE A 212 -11.66 -18.53 6.63
CA ILE A 212 -11.78 -19.80 7.36
C ILE A 212 -10.98 -20.90 6.65
N VAL A 213 -11.13 -21.03 5.33
CA VAL A 213 -10.37 -22.01 4.55
C VAL A 213 -8.87 -21.80 4.70
N SER A 214 -8.40 -20.54 4.63
CA SER A 214 -6.99 -20.21 4.80
C SER A 214 -6.44 -20.49 6.20
N ILE A 215 -7.29 -20.50 7.24
CA ILE A 215 -6.87 -20.75 8.62
C ILE A 215 -6.89 -22.24 8.92
N LEU A 216 -7.97 -22.94 8.57
CA LEU A 216 -8.18 -24.35 8.90
C LEU A 216 -7.40 -25.29 7.98
N TYR A 217 -7.27 -24.97 6.69
CA TYR A 217 -6.65 -25.85 5.69
C TYR A 217 -5.31 -25.30 5.19
N ALA A 218 -4.67 -24.39 5.93
CA ALA A 218 -3.42 -23.73 5.53
C ALA A 218 -2.33 -24.73 5.09
N SER A 219 -2.22 -25.88 5.76
CA SER A 219 -1.24 -26.93 5.46
C SER A 219 -1.49 -27.67 4.14
N GLN A 220 -2.73 -27.68 3.64
CA GLN A 220 -3.11 -28.37 2.40
C GLN A 220 -2.96 -27.48 1.15
N TYR A 221 -3.00 -26.16 1.31
CA TYR A 221 -3.03 -25.20 0.19
C TYR A 221 -1.83 -24.25 0.12
N PHE A 222 -0.96 -24.21 1.14
CA PHE A 222 0.23 -23.37 1.11
C PHE A 222 1.37 -24.06 0.33
N HIS A 223 1.44 -23.81 -0.96
CA HIS A 223 2.66 -24.01 -1.74
C HIS A 223 3.55 -22.78 -1.53
N GLY A 224 4.64 -22.92 -0.77
CA GLY A 224 5.58 -21.84 -0.54
C GLY A 224 6.04 -21.21 -1.85
N THR A 225 6.20 -19.88 -1.88
CA THR A 225 6.91 -19.20 -2.95
C THR A 225 8.41 -19.43 -2.80
N THR A 226 9.19 -19.22 -3.87
CA THR A 226 10.67 -19.35 -3.86
C THR A 226 11.40 -18.52 -2.81
N ALA A 227 10.72 -17.61 -2.11
CA ALA A 227 11.25 -16.80 -1.02
C ALA A 227 11.09 -17.45 0.39
N THR A 228 10.24 -18.48 0.52
CA THR A 228 9.98 -19.19 1.78
C THR A 228 10.43 -20.66 1.76
N ARG A 229 11.15 -21.07 0.71
CA ARG A 229 11.78 -22.40 0.59
C ARG A 229 13.24 -22.34 0.98
#